data_AF-A0A3E2HE96-F1
#
_entry.id   AF-A0A3E2HE96-F1
#
_cell.length_a   1.000
_cell.length_b   1.000
_cell.length_c   1.000
_cell.angle_alpha   90.00
_cell.angle_beta   90.00
_cell.angle_gamma   90.00
#
_symmetry.space_group_name_H-M   'P 1'
#
loop_
_entity.id
_entity.type
_entity.pdbx_description
1 polymer ?
#
loop_
_entity_poly.entity_id
_entity_poly.type
_entity_poly.pdbx_seq_one_letter_code
_entity_poly.pdbx_strand_id
1 'polypeptide(L)'
;MLSYDFKTAITSGYCKGHPSSDTVECIKHLKACVLDINHPLLLPLIIFSHDISYKTDIKQRDIRDWLRRLEHAVSMRSEIEENGGYANNEGVVNLDAVNRDLIECHSQALWKRPIAYLCILEAMNEAMEFFRDHLSDDQKQNDPHIMILHANFCSRMRFFKMRLKGIESYAHTTLARIEIQRSALYNIIAQKQSQLNFQIAGEQRKLAVASKREGSSVKMLSLLGTIFLPGTYIASMFSTTFFNFQNASDMNSDVSPRFWIYWAVTIPATLIIVSIWYIWERRRESRYDREDVDLEKGSEDLERMIMEAMRKRTMSKASTWITKTNEKRS
;
A
#
# COMPACT_ATOMS: atom_id res chain seq x y z
N MET A 1 -19.88 -39.59 -16.91
CA MET A 1 -19.03 -40.72 -17.37
C MET A 1 -19.70 -41.27 -18.62
N LEU A 2 -18.99 -41.26 -19.76
CA LEU A 2 -19.48 -41.76 -21.04
C LEU A 2 -18.62 -42.95 -21.48
N SER A 3 -19.22 -43.91 -22.15
CA SER A 3 -18.59 -45.08 -22.72
C SER A 3 -19.13 -45.29 -24.13
N TYR A 4 -18.23 -45.58 -25.08
CA TYR A 4 -18.55 -45.82 -26.47
C TYR A 4 -18.18 -47.25 -26.84
N ASP A 5 -19.10 -47.97 -27.47
CA ASP A 5 -18.85 -49.30 -28.00
C ASP A 5 -18.69 -49.24 -29.52
N PHE A 6 -17.48 -49.56 -30.00
CA PHE A 6 -17.14 -49.56 -31.43
C PHE A 6 -17.92 -50.59 -32.25
N LYS A 7 -18.40 -51.68 -31.64
CA LYS A 7 -19.14 -52.72 -32.35
C LYS A 7 -20.58 -52.30 -32.62
N THR A 8 -21.23 -51.70 -31.63
CA THR A 8 -22.64 -51.29 -31.69
C THR A 8 -22.84 -49.84 -32.12
N ALA A 9 -21.78 -49.03 -32.12
CA ALA A 9 -21.81 -47.58 -32.32
C ALA A 9 -22.69 -46.83 -31.31
N ILE A 10 -22.89 -47.40 -30.11
CA ILE A 10 -23.70 -46.82 -29.05
C ILE A 10 -22.81 -46.08 -28.05
N THR A 11 -23.15 -44.81 -27.79
CA THR A 11 -22.60 -44.05 -26.67
C THR A 11 -23.56 -44.12 -25.50
N SER A 12 -23.13 -44.69 -24.38
CA SER A 12 -23.90 -44.77 -23.15
C SER A 12 -23.22 -44.01 -22.01
N GLY A 13 -23.98 -43.54 -21.02
CA GLY A 13 -23.38 -42.94 -19.85
C GLY A 13 -24.32 -42.17 -18.95
N TYR A 14 -23.73 -41.55 -17.93
CA TYR A 14 -24.44 -40.80 -16.89
C TYR A 14 -23.95 -39.35 -16.83
N CYS A 15 -24.90 -38.42 -16.86
CA CYS A 15 -24.69 -36.99 -16.73
C CYS A 15 -25.40 -36.49 -15.47
N LYS A 16 -24.66 -35.83 -14.57
CA LYS A 16 -25.19 -35.19 -13.36
C LYS A 16 -25.11 -33.68 -13.55
N GLY A 17 -26.24 -32.99 -13.45
CA GLY A 17 -26.33 -31.54 -13.48
C GLY A 17 -26.63 -30.94 -12.11
N HIS A 18 -26.15 -29.73 -11.86
CA HIS A 18 -26.58 -28.86 -10.76
C HIS A 18 -27.53 -27.78 -11.33
N PRO A 19 -28.45 -27.17 -10.55
CA PRO A 19 -29.30 -26.09 -11.07
C PRO A 19 -28.55 -24.90 -11.68
N SER A 20 -27.29 -24.70 -11.33
CA SER A 20 -26.42 -23.65 -11.89
C SER A 20 -25.66 -24.07 -13.16
N SER A 21 -25.79 -25.32 -13.62
CA SER A 21 -25.18 -25.79 -14.85
C SER A 21 -26.19 -25.81 -15.99
N ASP A 22 -25.74 -25.48 -17.20
CA ASP A 22 -26.57 -25.40 -18.40
C ASP A 22 -26.90 -26.78 -18.99
N THR A 23 -27.05 -27.82 -18.16
CA THR A 23 -27.23 -29.21 -18.62
C THR A 23 -28.52 -29.40 -19.41
N VAL A 24 -29.60 -28.71 -19.02
CA VAL A 24 -30.89 -28.76 -19.72
C VAL A 24 -30.75 -28.16 -21.13
N GLU A 25 -30.09 -27.01 -21.24
CA GLU A 25 -29.76 -26.36 -22.50
C GLU A 25 -28.83 -27.22 -23.37
N CYS A 26 -27.84 -27.89 -22.78
CA CYS A 26 -26.97 -28.82 -23.50
C CYS A 26 -27.76 -30.01 -24.08
N ILE A 27 -28.75 -30.54 -23.34
CA ILE A 27 -29.61 -31.62 -23.84
C ILE A 27 -30.54 -31.11 -24.94
N LYS A 28 -31.08 -29.90 -24.83
CA LYS A 28 -31.86 -29.27 -25.92
C LYS A 28 -31.01 -29.11 -27.19
N HIS A 29 -29.76 -28.67 -27.04
CA HIS A 29 -28.81 -28.55 -28.15
C HIS A 29 -28.49 -29.92 -28.76
N LEU A 30 -28.25 -30.95 -27.94
CA LEU A 30 -28.04 -32.32 -28.42
C LEU A 30 -29.24 -32.82 -29.24
N LYS A 31 -30.48 -32.58 -28.76
CA LYS A 31 -31.70 -32.93 -29.48
C LYS A 31 -31.85 -32.20 -30.82
N ALA A 32 -31.32 -30.98 -30.94
CA ALA A 32 -31.30 -30.24 -32.20
C ALA A 32 -30.27 -30.80 -33.19
N CYS A 33 -29.20 -31.44 -32.70
CA CYS A 33 -28.12 -32.04 -33.49
C CYS A 33 -28.24 -33.56 -33.63
N VAL A 34 -29.46 -34.11 -33.69
CA VAL A 34 -29.68 -35.58 -33.75
C VAL A 34 -29.01 -36.23 -34.97
N LEU A 35 -28.86 -35.50 -36.09
CA LEU A 35 -28.18 -36.01 -37.28
C LEU A 35 -26.68 -36.28 -37.06
N ASP A 36 -26.08 -35.63 -36.05
CA ASP A 36 -24.65 -35.70 -35.73
C ASP A 36 -24.37 -36.63 -34.53
N ILE A 37 -25.36 -37.36 -34.03
CA ILE A 37 -25.29 -38.12 -32.77
C ILE A 37 -24.35 -39.33 -32.83
N ASN A 38 -23.89 -39.70 -34.03
CA ASN A 38 -23.04 -40.85 -34.29
C ASN A 38 -21.64 -40.72 -33.67
N HIS A 39 -21.22 -39.50 -33.28
CA HIS A 39 -19.89 -39.28 -32.71
C HIS A 39 -19.92 -39.20 -31.18
N PRO A 40 -19.13 -40.01 -30.44
CA PRO A 40 -19.22 -40.12 -28.98
C PRO A 40 -18.88 -38.82 -28.24
N LEU A 41 -18.08 -37.96 -28.86
CA LEU A 41 -17.69 -36.66 -28.29
C LEU A 41 -18.64 -35.50 -28.59
N LEU A 42 -19.77 -35.71 -29.29
CA LEU A 42 -20.74 -34.63 -29.56
C LEU A 42 -21.26 -34.01 -28.26
N LEU A 43 -21.80 -34.82 -27.34
CA LEU A 43 -22.34 -34.32 -26.07
C LEU A 43 -21.25 -33.65 -25.20
N PRO A 44 -20.07 -34.25 -24.99
CA PRO A 44 -18.94 -33.58 -24.33
C PRO A 44 -18.58 -32.23 -24.96
N LEU A 45 -18.54 -32.14 -26.29
CA LEU A 45 -18.21 -30.90 -27.00
C LEU A 45 -19.29 -29.82 -26.80
N ILE A 46 -20.57 -30.22 -26.79
CA ILE A 46 -21.69 -29.31 -26.48
C ILE A 46 -21.54 -28.77 -25.06
N ILE A 47 -21.37 -29.65 -24.06
CA ILE A 47 -21.21 -29.26 -22.65
C ILE A 47 -20.03 -28.29 -22.51
N PHE A 48 -18.89 -28.65 -23.08
CA PHE A 48 -17.68 -27.83 -23.05
C PHE A 48 -17.89 -26.46 -23.70
N SER A 49 -18.64 -26.39 -24.81
CA SER A 49 -18.94 -25.13 -25.49
C SER A 49 -19.83 -24.19 -24.67
N HIS A 50 -20.77 -24.73 -23.89
CA HIS A 50 -21.59 -23.96 -22.96
C HIS A 50 -20.77 -23.48 -21.75
N ASP A 51 -19.91 -24.33 -21.20
CA ASP A 51 -19.04 -23.98 -20.08
C ASP A 51 -18.02 -22.88 -20.43
N ILE A 52 -17.51 -22.87 -21.67
CA ILE A 52 -16.58 -21.85 -22.21
C ILE A 52 -17.34 -20.71 -22.91
N SER A 53 -18.56 -20.42 -22.48
CA SER A 53 -19.34 -19.28 -22.95
C SER A 53 -18.54 -17.96 -22.94
N TYR A 54 -18.97 -17.00 -23.75
CA TYR A 54 -18.35 -15.68 -23.93
C TYR A 54 -18.23 -14.85 -22.63
N LYS A 55 -18.94 -15.24 -21.57
CA LYS A 55 -18.93 -14.58 -20.25
C LYS A 55 -17.51 -14.44 -19.67
N THR A 56 -16.65 -15.44 -19.86
CA THR A 56 -15.27 -15.39 -19.37
C THR A 56 -14.44 -14.35 -20.12
N ASP A 57 -14.63 -14.24 -21.44
CA ASP A 57 -13.92 -13.29 -22.29
C ASP A 57 -14.32 -11.84 -21.96
N ILE A 58 -15.62 -11.60 -21.72
CA ILE A 58 -16.12 -10.29 -21.27
C ILE A 58 -15.50 -9.92 -19.94
N LYS A 59 -15.52 -10.82 -18.94
CA LYS A 59 -14.91 -10.54 -17.64
C LYS A 59 -13.43 -10.17 -17.75
N GLN A 60 -12.67 -10.90 -18.57
CA GLN A 60 -11.25 -10.59 -18.79
C GLN A 60 -11.04 -9.23 -19.46
N ARG A 61 -11.93 -8.86 -20.39
CA ARG A 61 -11.94 -7.52 -20.99
C ARG A 61 -12.24 -6.43 -19.96
N ASP A 62 -13.26 -6.62 -19.14
CA ASP A 62 -13.66 -5.68 -18.09
C ASP A 62 -12.55 -5.48 -17.07
N ILE A 63 -11.88 -6.55 -16.65
CA ILE A 63 -10.72 -6.52 -15.74
C ILE A 63 -9.58 -5.70 -16.37
N ARG A 64 -9.29 -5.88 -17.67
CA ARG A 64 -8.25 -5.13 -18.35
C ARG A 64 -8.60 -3.64 -18.49
N ASP A 65 -9.86 -3.33 -18.74
CA ASP A 65 -10.33 -1.95 -18.84
C ASP A 65 -10.34 -1.27 -17.45
N TRP A 66 -10.67 -2.01 -16.39
CA TRP A 66 -10.51 -1.55 -15.02
C TRP A 66 -9.05 -1.33 -14.64
N LEU A 67 -8.15 -2.28 -14.96
CA LEU A 67 -6.72 -2.12 -14.74
C LEU A 67 -6.19 -0.88 -15.46
N ARG A 68 -6.61 -0.61 -16.69
CA ARG A 68 -6.19 0.60 -17.41
C ARG A 68 -6.56 1.88 -16.64
N ARG A 69 -7.76 1.94 -16.04
CA ARG A 69 -8.16 3.07 -15.18
C ARG A 69 -7.28 3.20 -13.94
N LEU A 70 -6.92 2.07 -13.31
CA LEU A 70 -6.00 2.05 -12.17
C LEU A 70 -4.58 2.48 -12.56
N GLU A 71 -4.08 2.06 -13.72
CA GLU A 71 -2.79 2.48 -14.25
C GLU A 71 -2.73 4.00 -14.48
N HIS A 72 -3.82 4.58 -15.00
CA HIS A 72 -3.91 6.04 -15.14
C HIS A 72 -3.87 6.75 -13.78
N ALA A 73 -4.59 6.23 -12.79
CA ALA A 73 -4.60 6.79 -11.44
C ALA A 73 -3.21 6.71 -10.76
N VAL A 74 -2.49 5.59 -10.91
CA VAL A 74 -1.14 5.41 -10.32
C VAL A 74 -0.08 6.24 -11.06
N SER A 75 -0.19 6.37 -12.39
CA SER A 75 0.84 7.04 -13.20
C SER A 75 0.93 8.55 -12.95
N MET A 76 -0.02 9.17 -12.24
CA MET A 76 -0.10 10.64 -12.04
C MET A 76 0.07 11.43 -13.35
N ARG A 77 -0.31 10.85 -14.51
CA ARG A 77 -0.38 11.60 -15.77
C ARG A 77 -1.56 12.56 -15.65
N SER A 78 -1.27 13.76 -15.21
CA SER A 78 -2.17 14.90 -15.03
C SER A 78 -2.88 15.38 -16.29
N GLU A 79 -2.80 14.67 -17.41
CA GLU A 79 -3.27 15.17 -18.71
C GLU A 79 -4.53 14.47 -19.25
N ILE A 80 -5.03 13.38 -18.65
CA ILE A 80 -6.20 12.70 -19.24
C ILE A 80 -7.16 12.19 -18.14
N GLU A 81 -8.33 12.85 -18.12
CA GLU A 81 -9.56 12.60 -17.36
C GLU A 81 -9.63 13.08 -15.89
N GLU A 82 -10.15 14.30 -15.70
CA GLU A 82 -10.74 14.83 -14.45
C GLU A 82 -11.88 13.95 -13.86
N ASN A 83 -12.27 12.86 -14.54
CA ASN A 83 -13.43 12.04 -14.20
C ASN A 83 -13.09 10.61 -13.75
N GLY A 84 -11.81 10.26 -13.60
CA GLY A 84 -11.41 9.00 -12.98
C GLY A 84 -11.69 9.07 -11.48
N GLY A 85 -12.75 8.41 -11.00
CA GLY A 85 -13.26 8.46 -9.61
C GLY A 85 -12.30 8.09 -8.45
N TYR A 86 -10.99 8.07 -8.70
CA TYR A 86 -9.91 7.96 -7.73
C TYR A 86 -9.30 9.32 -7.35
N ALA A 87 -9.67 10.42 -8.02
CA ALA A 87 -9.32 11.78 -7.60
C ALA A 87 -10.44 12.36 -6.72
N ASN A 88 -10.06 12.96 -5.60
CA ASN A 88 -11.00 13.76 -4.80
C ASN A 88 -11.33 15.06 -5.55
N ASN A 89 -12.37 15.80 -5.12
CA ASN A 89 -12.79 17.09 -5.72
C ASN A 89 -11.66 18.14 -5.83
N GLU A 90 -10.55 17.94 -5.13
CA GLU A 90 -9.35 18.78 -5.13
C GLU A 90 -8.26 18.30 -6.10
N GLY A 91 -8.53 17.28 -6.93
CA GLY A 91 -7.55 16.69 -7.87
C GLY A 91 -6.51 15.79 -7.21
N VAL A 92 -6.63 15.52 -5.90
CA VAL A 92 -5.71 14.65 -5.15
C VAL A 92 -6.13 13.19 -5.31
N VAL A 93 -5.21 12.35 -5.79
CA VAL A 93 -5.43 10.90 -5.92
C VAL A 93 -5.55 10.24 -4.54
N ASN A 94 -6.64 9.51 -4.32
CA ASN A 94 -6.87 8.67 -3.14
C ASN A 94 -6.12 7.34 -3.29
N LEU A 95 -4.89 7.31 -2.77
CA LEU A 95 -4.00 6.13 -2.86
C LEU A 95 -4.59 4.88 -2.19
N ASP A 96 -5.38 5.03 -1.13
CA ASP A 96 -6.01 3.90 -0.44
C ASP A 96 -7.11 3.26 -1.29
N ALA A 97 -7.92 4.09 -1.97
CA ALA A 97 -8.92 3.61 -2.92
C ALA A 97 -8.27 2.86 -4.09
N VAL A 98 -7.18 3.42 -4.64
CA VAL A 98 -6.41 2.77 -5.72
C VAL A 98 -5.81 1.45 -5.25
N ASN A 99 -5.26 1.38 -4.03
CA ASN A 99 -4.69 0.16 -3.48
C ASN A 99 -5.75 -0.95 -3.31
N ARG A 100 -6.88 -0.62 -2.70
CA ARG A 100 -8.00 -1.57 -2.51
C ARG A 100 -8.49 -2.12 -3.85
N ASP A 101 -8.68 -1.25 -4.82
CA ASP A 101 -9.21 -1.63 -6.13
C ASP A 101 -8.17 -2.40 -6.97
N LEU A 102 -6.86 -2.15 -6.80
CA LEU A 102 -5.78 -2.99 -7.33
C LEU A 102 -5.81 -4.42 -6.76
N ILE A 103 -6.08 -4.56 -5.46
CA ILE A 103 -6.19 -5.87 -4.80
C ILE A 103 -7.42 -6.63 -5.32
N GLU A 104 -8.56 -5.96 -5.42
CA GLU A 104 -9.78 -6.58 -5.95
C GLU A 104 -9.61 -6.95 -7.44
N CYS A 105 -9.02 -6.07 -8.25
CA CYS A 105 -8.69 -6.36 -9.65
C CYS A 105 -7.76 -7.58 -9.79
N HIS A 106 -6.80 -7.74 -8.87
CA HIS A 106 -5.93 -8.92 -8.81
C HIS A 106 -6.72 -10.21 -8.51
N SER A 107 -7.62 -10.17 -7.52
CA SER A 107 -8.50 -11.28 -7.18
C SER A 107 -9.36 -11.69 -8.37
N GLN A 108 -9.98 -10.72 -9.05
CA GLN A 108 -10.82 -10.98 -10.22
C GLN A 108 -10.02 -11.51 -11.42
N ALA A 109 -8.79 -11.04 -11.63
CA ALA A 109 -7.91 -11.57 -12.68
C ALA A 109 -7.55 -13.05 -12.48
N LEU A 110 -7.54 -13.53 -11.24
CA LEU A 110 -7.31 -14.95 -10.91
C LEU A 110 -8.56 -15.82 -11.06
N TRP A 111 -9.75 -15.22 -11.18
CA TRP A 111 -11.01 -15.96 -11.22
C TRP A 111 -11.10 -16.84 -12.48
N LYS A 112 -11.32 -18.15 -12.28
CA LYS A 112 -11.45 -19.17 -13.35
C LYS A 112 -10.25 -19.21 -14.32
N ARG A 113 -9.06 -19.57 -13.83
CA ARG A 113 -7.92 -19.86 -14.73
C ARG A 113 -8.27 -20.97 -15.73
N PRO A 114 -7.86 -20.84 -17.01
CA PRO A 114 -8.22 -21.77 -18.08
C PRO A 114 -7.53 -23.13 -17.98
N ILE A 115 -6.58 -23.31 -17.05
CA ILE A 115 -5.77 -24.54 -16.91
C ILE A 115 -6.64 -25.79 -16.82
N ALA A 116 -7.68 -25.78 -15.98
CA ALA A 116 -8.58 -26.92 -15.85
C ALA A 116 -9.30 -27.24 -17.16
N TYR A 117 -9.72 -26.21 -17.90
CA TYR A 117 -10.35 -26.39 -19.21
C TYR A 117 -9.36 -26.88 -20.27
N LEU A 118 -8.10 -26.44 -20.22
CA LEU A 118 -7.04 -26.94 -21.11
C LEU A 118 -6.77 -28.43 -20.89
N CYS A 119 -6.70 -28.90 -19.63
CA CYS A 119 -6.56 -30.32 -19.33
C CYS A 119 -7.76 -31.15 -19.82
N ILE A 120 -8.98 -30.64 -19.66
CA ILE A 120 -10.18 -31.29 -20.23
C ILE A 120 -10.06 -31.40 -21.75
N LEU A 121 -9.60 -30.33 -22.40
CA LEU A 121 -9.39 -30.26 -23.84
C LEU A 121 -8.32 -31.27 -24.32
N GLU A 122 -7.25 -31.45 -23.56
CA GLU A 122 -6.22 -32.47 -23.81
C GLU A 122 -6.80 -33.88 -23.74
N ALA A 123 -7.52 -34.22 -22.66
CA ALA A 123 -8.20 -35.51 -22.53
C ALA A 123 -9.24 -35.75 -23.64
N MET A 124 -9.96 -34.70 -24.07
CA MET A 124 -10.88 -34.80 -25.20
C MET A 124 -10.17 -35.02 -26.54
N ASN A 125 -8.98 -34.43 -26.76
CA ASN A 125 -8.17 -34.69 -27.95
C ASN A 125 -7.64 -36.13 -27.96
N GLU A 126 -7.16 -36.63 -26.82
CA GLU A 126 -6.75 -38.04 -26.69
C GLU A 126 -7.91 -38.99 -27.01
N ALA A 127 -9.13 -38.67 -26.53
CA ALA A 127 -10.33 -39.44 -26.87
C ALA A 127 -10.72 -39.35 -28.36
N MET A 128 -10.50 -38.20 -29.02
CA MET A 128 -10.68 -38.07 -30.47
C MET A 128 -9.70 -38.97 -31.22
N GLU A 129 -8.41 -38.93 -30.87
CA GLU A 129 -7.37 -39.75 -31.50
C GLU A 129 -7.66 -41.24 -31.29
N PHE A 130 -7.98 -41.65 -30.07
CA PHE A 130 -8.36 -43.02 -29.76
C PHE A 130 -9.56 -43.49 -30.59
N PHE A 131 -10.60 -42.66 -30.72
CA PHE A 131 -11.77 -42.97 -31.55
C PHE A 131 -11.43 -43.15 -33.02
N ARG A 132 -10.58 -42.27 -33.58
CA ARG A 132 -10.13 -42.36 -34.97
C ARG A 132 -9.35 -43.64 -35.24
N ASP A 133 -8.44 -44.01 -34.33
CA ASP A 133 -7.52 -45.12 -34.51
C ASP A 133 -8.21 -46.48 -34.36
N HIS A 134 -9.28 -46.56 -33.56
CA HIS A 134 -10.04 -47.80 -33.32
C HIS A 134 -11.25 -47.97 -34.23
N LEU A 135 -11.49 -47.01 -35.14
CA LEU A 135 -12.58 -47.13 -36.12
C LEU A 135 -12.17 -48.11 -37.22
N SER A 136 -13.02 -49.12 -37.47
CA SER A 136 -12.74 -50.13 -38.51
C SER A 136 -12.83 -49.53 -39.91
N ASP A 137 -12.05 -50.04 -40.87
CA ASP A 137 -12.07 -49.51 -42.24
C ASP A 137 -13.43 -49.69 -42.92
N ASP A 138 -14.16 -50.76 -42.62
CA ASP A 138 -15.56 -50.95 -43.04
C ASP A 138 -16.48 -49.85 -42.50
N GLN A 139 -16.28 -49.40 -41.26
CA GLN A 139 -17.07 -48.33 -40.67
C GLN A 139 -16.75 -46.98 -41.32
N LYS A 140 -15.48 -46.74 -41.67
CA LYS A 140 -15.05 -45.53 -42.40
C LYS A 140 -15.64 -45.49 -43.81
N GLN A 141 -15.78 -46.62 -44.48
CA GLN A 141 -16.38 -46.71 -45.81
C GLN A 141 -17.91 -46.62 -45.77
N ASN A 142 -18.56 -47.26 -44.79
CA ASN A 142 -20.01 -47.31 -44.69
C ASN A 142 -20.64 -46.00 -44.19
N ASP A 143 -19.93 -45.22 -43.37
CA ASP A 143 -20.37 -43.90 -42.92
C ASP A 143 -19.27 -42.86 -43.14
N PRO A 144 -19.11 -42.31 -44.37
CA PRO A 144 -18.13 -41.25 -44.63
C PRO A 144 -18.41 -39.97 -43.82
N HIS A 145 -19.67 -39.76 -43.42
CA HIS A 145 -20.09 -38.58 -42.67
C HIS A 145 -19.43 -38.54 -41.28
N ILE A 146 -19.17 -39.69 -40.65
CA ILE A 146 -18.51 -39.77 -39.34
C ILE A 146 -17.10 -39.17 -39.36
N MET A 147 -16.36 -39.31 -40.47
CA MET A 147 -15.01 -38.75 -40.62
C MET A 147 -15.04 -37.25 -40.88
N ILE A 148 -16.03 -36.76 -41.64
CA ILE A 148 -16.24 -35.32 -41.86
C ILE A 148 -16.56 -34.65 -40.53
N LEU A 149 -17.48 -35.25 -39.76
CA LEU A 149 -17.89 -34.76 -38.45
C LEU A 149 -16.71 -34.80 -37.46
N HIS A 150 -15.92 -35.86 -37.46
CA HIS A 150 -14.68 -35.95 -36.69
C HIS A 150 -13.71 -34.80 -37.02
N ALA A 151 -13.48 -34.51 -38.30
CA ALA A 151 -12.63 -33.40 -38.73
C ALA A 151 -13.17 -32.02 -38.30
N ASN A 152 -14.49 -31.83 -38.35
CA ASN A 152 -15.15 -30.62 -37.85
C ASN A 152 -14.95 -30.46 -36.33
N PHE A 153 -15.06 -31.55 -35.58
CA PHE A 153 -14.84 -31.54 -34.12
C PHE A 153 -13.38 -31.25 -33.77
N CYS A 154 -12.41 -31.84 -34.48
CA CYS A 154 -10.99 -31.52 -34.33
C CYS A 154 -10.72 -30.03 -34.57
N SER A 155 -11.33 -29.45 -35.61
CA SER A 155 -11.20 -28.02 -35.92
C SER A 155 -11.77 -27.14 -34.82
N ARG A 156 -12.94 -27.50 -34.27
CA ARG A 156 -13.59 -26.79 -33.17
C ARG A 156 -12.82 -26.92 -31.85
N MET A 157 -12.25 -28.09 -31.59
CA MET A 157 -11.38 -28.35 -30.44
C MET A 157 -10.11 -27.49 -30.51
N ARG A 158 -9.48 -27.43 -31.68
CA ARG A 158 -8.33 -26.55 -31.93
C ARG A 158 -8.68 -25.07 -31.72
N PHE A 159 -9.86 -24.63 -32.18
CA PHE A 159 -10.34 -23.27 -31.92
C PHE A 159 -10.46 -22.99 -30.41
N PHE A 160 -11.09 -23.88 -29.64
CA PHE A 160 -11.19 -23.71 -28.19
C PHE A 160 -9.83 -23.69 -27.50
N LYS A 161 -8.88 -24.55 -27.93
CA LYS A 161 -7.51 -24.57 -27.41
C LYS A 161 -6.81 -23.23 -27.63
N MET A 162 -6.89 -22.69 -28.84
CA MET A 162 -6.29 -21.39 -29.16
C MET A 162 -6.94 -20.25 -28.36
N ARG A 163 -8.27 -20.28 -28.22
CA ARG A 163 -9.01 -19.28 -27.42
C ARG A 163 -8.61 -19.32 -25.94
N LEU A 164 -8.56 -20.49 -25.32
CA LEU A 164 -8.16 -20.65 -23.92
C LEU A 164 -6.70 -20.24 -23.68
N LYS A 165 -5.78 -20.59 -24.59
CA LYS A 165 -4.38 -20.11 -24.54
C LYS A 165 -4.30 -18.58 -24.63
N GLY A 166 -5.13 -17.96 -25.46
CA GLY A 166 -5.25 -16.50 -25.53
C GLY A 166 -5.69 -15.89 -24.20
N ILE A 167 -6.73 -16.46 -23.58
CA ILE A 167 -7.23 -16.04 -22.26
C ILE A 167 -6.14 -16.20 -21.19
N GLU A 168 -5.41 -17.31 -21.20
CA GLU A 168 -4.30 -17.55 -20.27
C GLU A 168 -3.19 -16.50 -20.41
N SER A 169 -2.79 -16.21 -21.65
CA SER A 169 -1.80 -15.20 -21.95
C SER A 169 -2.26 -13.81 -21.45
N TYR A 170 -3.52 -13.44 -21.70
CA TYR A 170 -4.08 -12.18 -21.21
C TYR A 170 -4.13 -12.11 -19.69
N ALA A 171 -4.52 -13.18 -19.01
CA ALA A 171 -4.51 -13.23 -17.55
C ALA A 171 -3.09 -13.04 -17.02
N HIS A 172 -2.11 -13.73 -17.59
CA HIS A 172 -0.70 -13.59 -17.21
C HIS A 172 -0.19 -12.15 -17.39
N THR A 173 -0.42 -11.53 -18.55
CA THR A 173 -0.02 -10.13 -18.80
C THR A 173 -0.73 -9.15 -17.86
N THR A 174 -2.01 -9.38 -17.57
CA THR A 174 -2.80 -8.54 -16.66
C THR A 174 -2.24 -8.60 -15.23
N LEU A 175 -1.93 -9.81 -14.73
CA LEU A 175 -1.32 -9.99 -13.42
C LEU A 175 0.07 -9.33 -13.34
N ALA A 176 0.91 -9.50 -14.36
CA ALA A 176 2.22 -8.85 -14.40
C ALA A 176 2.11 -7.31 -14.37
N ARG A 177 1.14 -6.74 -15.10
CA ARG A 177 0.86 -5.30 -15.07
C ARG A 177 0.37 -4.83 -13.70
N ILE A 178 -0.52 -5.59 -13.05
CA ILE A 178 -0.98 -5.28 -11.69
C ILE A 178 0.20 -5.23 -10.70
N GLU A 179 1.13 -6.18 -10.76
CA GLU A 179 2.32 -6.18 -9.87
C GLU A 179 3.22 -4.96 -10.10
N ILE A 180 3.38 -4.53 -11.36
CA ILE A 180 4.11 -3.29 -11.69
C ILE A 180 3.40 -2.09 -11.05
N GLN A 181 2.08 -2.00 -11.16
CA GLN A 181 1.32 -0.88 -10.58
C GLN A 181 1.35 -0.89 -9.06
N ARG A 182 1.24 -2.05 -8.43
CA ARG A 182 1.35 -2.19 -6.97
C ARG A 182 2.72 -1.73 -6.48
N SER A 183 3.78 -2.13 -7.17
CA SER A 183 5.15 -1.70 -6.86
C SER A 183 5.32 -0.19 -7.03
N ALA A 184 4.78 0.40 -8.10
CA ALA A 184 4.79 1.84 -8.32
C ALA A 184 4.03 2.59 -7.21
N LEU A 185 2.84 2.10 -6.83
CA LEU A 185 2.03 2.68 -5.76
C LEU A 185 2.77 2.68 -4.42
N TYR A 186 3.41 1.58 -4.03
CA TYR A 186 4.21 1.54 -2.80
C TYR A 186 5.39 2.51 -2.83
N ASN A 187 6.06 2.66 -3.97
CA ASN A 187 7.11 3.67 -4.11
C ASN A 187 6.59 5.10 -3.95
N ILE A 188 5.39 5.41 -4.49
CA ILE A 188 4.74 6.72 -4.32
C ILE A 188 4.39 6.96 -2.85
N ILE A 189 3.80 5.96 -2.18
CA ILE A 189 3.45 6.05 -0.75
C ILE A 189 4.70 6.30 0.09
N ALA A 190 5.77 5.53 -0.14
CA ALA A 190 7.04 5.71 0.57
C ALA A 190 7.66 7.10 0.31
N GLN A 191 7.60 7.59 -0.92
CA GLN A 191 8.08 8.94 -1.26
C GLN A 191 7.27 10.02 -0.53
N LYS A 192 5.93 9.90 -0.49
CA LYS A 192 5.04 10.84 0.20
C LYS A 192 5.29 10.82 1.72
N GLN A 193 5.47 9.64 2.30
CA GLN A 193 5.80 9.49 3.72
C GLN A 193 7.16 10.12 4.06
N SER A 194 8.16 9.97 3.20
CA SER A 194 9.46 10.63 3.36
C SER A 194 9.36 12.16 3.30
N GLN A 195 8.50 12.71 2.43
CA GLN A 195 8.26 14.16 2.35
C GLN A 195 7.55 14.68 3.60
N LEU A 196 6.55 13.96 4.11
CA LEU A 196 5.85 14.31 5.35
C LEU A 196 6.81 14.28 6.54
N ASN A 197 7.64 13.24 6.68
CA ASN A 197 8.64 13.16 7.73
C ASN A 197 9.63 14.35 7.69
N PHE A 198 10.02 14.79 6.49
CA PHE A 198 10.86 15.97 6.33
C PHE A 198 10.16 17.27 6.79
N GLN A 199 8.88 17.43 6.45
CA GLN A 199 8.08 18.58 6.92
C GLN A 199 7.94 18.58 8.44
N ILE A 200 7.61 17.42 9.03
CA ILE A 200 7.53 17.23 10.48
C ILE A 200 8.86 17.57 11.15
N ALA A 201 10.00 17.11 10.60
CA ALA A 201 11.32 17.46 11.11
C ALA A 201 11.59 18.97 11.07
N GLY A 202 11.17 19.65 10.00
CA GLY A 202 11.25 21.11 9.88
C GLY A 202 10.39 21.85 10.92
N GLU A 203 9.18 21.37 11.18
CA GLU A 203 8.30 21.91 12.23
C GLU A 203 8.84 21.65 13.64
N GLN A 204 9.36 20.44 13.89
CA GLN A 204 10.02 20.12 15.15
C GLN A 204 11.24 21.01 15.40
N ARG A 205 12.02 21.36 14.36
CA ARG A 205 13.12 22.33 14.47
C ARG A 205 12.60 23.69 14.91
N LYS A 206 11.52 24.20 14.29
CA LYS A 206 10.92 25.49 14.67
C LYS A 206 10.43 25.47 16.11
N LEU A 207 9.79 24.37 16.52
CA LEU A 207 9.32 24.18 17.89
C LEU A 207 10.50 24.13 18.88
N ALA A 208 11.57 23.39 18.58
CA ALA A 208 12.75 23.32 19.43
C ALA A 208 13.41 24.71 19.63
N VAL A 209 13.50 25.53 18.56
CA VAL A 209 14.00 26.91 18.65
C VAL A 209 13.10 27.77 19.53
N ALA A 210 11.78 27.67 19.37
CA ALA A 210 10.82 28.38 20.22
C ALA A 210 10.94 27.94 21.69
N SER A 211 11.03 26.63 21.96
CA SER A 211 11.22 26.09 23.31
C SER A 211 12.56 26.50 23.92
N LYS A 212 13.65 26.62 23.14
CA LYS A 212 14.93 27.18 23.63
C LYS A 212 14.75 28.62 24.11
N ARG A 213 13.97 29.44 23.39
CA ARG A 213 13.63 30.81 23.80
C ARG A 213 12.78 30.83 25.08
N GLU A 214 11.78 29.94 25.18
CA GLU A 214 10.97 29.80 26.39
C GLU A 214 11.82 29.38 27.61
N GLY A 215 12.82 28.52 27.41
CA GLY A 215 13.78 28.13 28.45
C GLY A 215 14.49 29.32 29.10
N SER A 216 14.77 30.39 28.35
CA SER A 216 15.35 31.63 28.89
C SER A 216 14.43 32.32 29.91
N SER A 217 13.11 32.31 29.65
CA SER A 217 12.13 32.88 30.59
C SER A 217 12.03 32.08 31.88
N VAL A 218 12.16 30.74 31.79
CA VAL A 218 12.18 29.85 32.96
C VAL A 218 13.44 30.07 33.81
N LYS A 219 14.60 30.35 33.18
CA LYS A 219 15.83 30.73 33.91
C LYS A 219 15.60 31.97 34.78
N MET A 220 14.88 32.98 34.27
CA MET A 220 14.58 34.20 35.02
C MET A 220 13.71 33.93 36.26
N LEU A 221 12.69 33.06 36.15
CA LEU A 221 11.85 32.67 37.29
C LEU A 221 12.66 31.91 38.35
N SER A 222 13.55 31.01 37.92
CA SER A 222 14.45 30.27 38.82
C SER A 222 15.42 31.20 39.56
N LEU A 223 15.97 32.20 38.88
CA LEU A 223 16.79 33.25 39.50
C LEU A 223 16.00 34.01 40.56
N LEU A 224 14.77 34.43 40.23
CA LEU A 224 13.91 35.17 41.15
C LEU A 224 13.56 34.35 42.40
N GLY A 225 13.24 33.07 42.21
CA GLY A 225 13.01 32.13 43.32
C GLY A 225 14.24 31.94 44.20
N THR A 226 15.43 31.84 43.60
CA THR A 226 16.71 31.68 44.31
C THR A 226 17.03 32.89 45.19
N ILE A 227 16.64 34.10 44.78
CA ILE A 227 16.83 35.34 45.55
C ILE A 227 15.82 35.43 46.71
N PHE A 228 14.55 35.10 46.48
CA PHE A 228 13.49 35.30 47.48
C PHE A 228 13.38 34.18 48.52
N LEU A 229 13.68 32.93 48.18
CA LEU A 229 13.59 31.77 49.08
C LEU A 229 14.36 31.95 50.40
N PRO A 230 15.67 32.31 50.43
CA PRO A 230 16.40 32.44 51.68
C PRO A 230 15.88 33.57 52.55
N GLY A 231 15.50 34.71 51.95
CA GLY A 231 14.90 35.83 52.68
C GLY A 231 13.57 35.46 53.34
N THR A 232 12.67 34.80 52.60
CA THR A 232 11.38 34.35 53.14
C THR A 232 11.51 33.30 54.23
N TYR A 233 12.41 32.33 54.07
CA TYR A 233 12.67 31.29 55.07
C TYR A 233 13.24 31.89 56.37
N ILE A 234 14.23 32.76 56.25
CA ILE A 234 14.84 33.45 57.39
C ILE A 234 13.83 34.39 58.07
N ALA A 235 13.03 35.12 57.30
CA ALA A 235 11.95 35.95 57.82
C ALA A 235 10.91 35.11 58.59
N SER A 236 10.52 33.94 58.10
CA SER A 236 9.59 33.05 58.81
C SER A 236 10.17 32.52 60.13
N MET A 237 11.46 32.16 60.18
CA MET A 237 12.11 31.68 61.40
C MET A 237 12.26 32.78 62.46
N PHE A 238 12.50 34.02 62.02
CA PHE A 238 12.64 35.15 62.94
C PHE A 238 11.32 35.84 63.28
N SER A 239 10.27 35.68 62.46
CA SER A 239 8.93 36.24 62.71
C SER A 239 8.33 35.78 64.04
N THR A 240 8.57 34.51 64.42
CA THR A 240 8.05 33.94 65.67
C THR A 240 8.88 34.29 66.91
N THR A 241 10.13 34.74 66.76
CA THR A 241 11.06 34.97 67.87
C THR A 241 11.36 36.44 68.13
N PHE A 242 11.13 37.33 67.15
CA PHE A 242 11.41 38.76 67.25
C PHE A 242 10.19 39.63 67.53
N PHE A 243 8.97 39.16 67.20
CA PHE A 243 7.72 39.88 67.49
C PHE A 243 7.09 39.34 68.77
N ASN A 244 7.45 39.92 69.92
CA ASN A 244 6.83 39.59 71.20
C ASN A 244 5.75 40.63 71.55
N PHE A 245 4.52 40.42 71.06
CA PHE A 245 3.37 41.30 71.37
C PHE A 245 2.75 41.07 72.76
N GLN A 246 3.36 40.21 73.60
CA GLN A 246 2.71 39.70 74.80
C GLN A 246 2.76 40.67 76.01
N ASN A 247 3.47 41.80 75.90
CA ASN A 247 3.46 42.90 76.88
C ASN A 247 3.11 44.25 76.23
N ALA A 248 2.02 44.31 75.46
CA ALA A 248 1.53 45.56 74.89
C ALA A 248 0.64 46.31 75.89
N SER A 249 1.25 47.13 76.76
CA SER A 249 0.54 48.17 77.52
C SER A 249 1.00 49.59 77.18
N ASP A 250 1.92 49.77 76.23
CA ASP A 250 2.27 51.10 75.71
C ASP A 250 2.32 51.11 74.19
N MET A 251 1.80 52.19 73.62
CA MET A 251 1.59 52.43 72.20
C MET A 251 2.89 52.83 71.48
N ASN A 252 3.98 52.11 71.75
CA ASN A 252 5.21 52.17 70.97
C ASN A 252 5.53 50.74 70.54
N SER A 253 5.26 50.44 69.28
CA SER A 253 5.64 49.19 68.62
C SER A 253 7.17 49.05 68.60
N ASP A 254 7.76 48.59 69.71
CA ASP A 254 9.19 48.41 69.85
C ASP A 254 9.66 47.22 69.02
N VAL A 255 10.24 47.52 67.86
CA VAL A 255 11.04 46.57 67.09
C VAL A 255 12.25 46.20 67.96
N SER A 256 12.43 44.90 68.23
CA SER A 256 13.54 44.40 69.05
C SER A 256 14.89 44.97 68.56
N PRO A 257 15.78 45.47 69.45
CA PRO A 257 17.09 46.03 69.11
C PRO A 257 18.01 45.08 68.32
N ARG A 258 17.67 43.79 68.30
CA ARG A 258 18.41 42.74 67.59
C ARG A 258 17.98 42.59 66.11
N PHE A 259 17.08 43.42 65.60
CA PHE A 259 16.61 43.37 64.19
C PHE A 259 17.75 43.43 63.16
N TRP A 260 18.88 44.04 63.52
CA TRP A 260 20.08 44.05 62.67
C TRP A 260 20.65 42.65 62.38
N ILE A 261 20.43 41.67 63.28
CA ILE A 261 20.87 40.27 63.10
C ILE A 261 20.18 39.62 61.89
N TYR A 262 18.93 39.99 61.61
CA TYR A 262 18.22 39.52 60.42
C TYR A 262 18.99 39.88 59.14
N TRP A 263 19.42 41.15 59.00
CA TRP A 263 20.19 41.60 57.84
C TRP A 263 21.59 41.00 57.82
N ALA A 264 22.23 40.84 58.98
CA ALA A 264 23.55 40.24 59.12
C ALA A 264 23.58 38.75 58.71
N VAL A 265 22.46 38.03 58.80
CA VAL A 265 22.36 36.61 58.39
C VAL A 265 21.79 36.46 56.98
N THR A 266 20.76 37.25 56.64
CA THR A 266 20.05 37.13 55.35
C THR A 266 20.92 37.54 54.16
N ILE A 267 21.68 38.63 54.26
CA ILE A 267 22.49 39.13 53.14
C ILE A 267 23.60 38.13 52.78
N PRO A 268 24.43 37.63 53.72
CA PRO A 268 25.46 36.64 53.40
C PRO A 268 24.87 35.31 52.90
N ALA A 269 23.77 34.83 53.50
CA ALA A 269 23.13 33.59 53.08
C ALA A 269 22.61 33.69 51.63
N THR A 270 21.97 34.80 51.29
CA THR A 270 21.47 35.05 49.92
C THR A 270 22.64 35.17 48.93
N LEU A 271 23.71 35.88 49.30
CA LEU A 271 24.92 35.99 48.47
C LEU A 271 25.57 34.63 48.20
N ILE A 272 25.66 33.76 49.22
CA ILE A 272 26.23 32.41 49.07
C ILE A 272 25.37 31.58 48.09
N ILE A 273 24.05 31.57 48.28
CA ILE A 273 23.13 30.79 47.44
C ILE A 273 23.15 31.28 45.99
N VAL A 274 23.09 32.59 45.76
CA VAL A 274 23.16 33.18 44.42
C VAL A 274 24.53 32.92 43.78
N SER A 275 25.62 32.99 44.54
CA SER A 275 26.98 32.70 44.04
C SER A 275 27.11 31.24 43.60
N ILE A 276 26.59 30.29 44.39
CA ILE A 276 26.57 28.86 44.06
C ILE A 276 25.74 28.64 42.79
N TRP A 277 24.55 29.23 42.70
CA TRP A 277 23.69 29.14 41.53
C TRP A 277 24.36 29.71 40.28
N TYR A 278 24.98 30.88 40.38
CA TYR A 278 25.68 31.52 39.26
C TYR A 278 26.85 30.69 38.75
N ILE A 279 27.65 30.11 39.65
CA ILE A 279 28.75 29.20 39.29
C ILE A 279 28.20 27.93 38.63
N TRP A 280 27.08 27.40 39.12
CA TRP A 280 26.45 26.19 38.57
C TRP A 280 25.85 26.42 37.18
N GLU A 281 25.09 27.50 37.00
CA GLU A 281 24.51 27.88 35.71
C GLU A 281 25.60 28.17 34.69
N ARG A 282 26.64 28.94 35.05
CA ARG A 282 27.77 29.25 34.15
C ARG A 282 28.54 28.00 33.72
N ARG A 283 28.72 27.03 34.64
CA ARG A 283 29.32 25.73 34.30
C ARG A 283 28.43 24.89 33.40
N ARG A 284 27.10 24.92 33.60
CA ARG A 284 26.14 24.24 32.73
C ARG A 284 26.13 24.84 31.33
N GLU A 285 26.02 26.16 31.21
CA GLU A 285 25.99 26.86 29.92
C GLU A 285 27.22 26.54 29.07
N SER A 286 28.43 26.54 29.66
CA SER A 286 29.65 26.18 28.93
C SER A 286 29.69 24.73 28.42
N ARG A 287 28.92 23.81 29.02
CA ARG A 287 28.78 22.44 28.51
C ARG A 287 27.75 22.36 27.40
N TYR A 288 26.59 22.98 27.60
CA TYR A 288 25.52 23.02 26.61
C TYR A 288 25.92 23.76 25.33
N ASP A 289 26.65 24.87 25.43
CA ASP A 289 27.11 25.60 24.23
C ASP A 289 28.05 24.75 23.35
N ARG A 290 28.86 23.88 23.96
CA ARG A 290 29.74 22.96 23.22
C ARG A 290 28.94 21.86 22.54
N GLU A 291 28.02 21.24 23.28
CA GLU A 291 27.13 20.22 22.75
C GLU A 291 26.23 20.78 21.64
N ASP A 292 25.70 22.00 21.79
CA ASP A 292 24.89 22.68 20.79
C ASP A 292 25.67 22.97 19.51
N VAL A 293 26.92 23.45 19.61
CA VAL A 293 27.78 23.70 18.44
C VAL A 293 28.12 22.41 17.70
N ASP A 294 28.36 21.31 18.43
CA ASP A 294 28.64 20.01 17.83
C ASP A 294 27.39 19.40 17.18
N LEU A 295 26.21 19.59 17.78
CA LEU A 295 24.91 19.20 17.21
C LEU A 295 24.56 20.02 15.96
N GLU A 296 24.80 21.33 15.98
CA GLU A 296 24.52 22.22 14.85
C GLU A 296 25.41 21.88 13.65
N LYS A 297 26.72 21.66 13.87
CA LYS A 297 27.63 21.16 12.84
C LYS A 297 27.20 19.80 12.28
N GLY A 298 26.87 18.85 13.16
CA GLY A 298 26.39 17.53 12.74
C GLY A 298 25.09 17.60 11.94
N SER A 299 24.19 18.51 12.30
CA SER A 299 22.94 18.76 11.57
C SER A 299 23.18 19.38 10.19
N GLU A 300 24.07 20.38 10.09
CA GLU A 300 24.42 21.00 8.80
C GLU A 300 25.07 20.02 7.84
N ASP A 301 25.98 19.17 8.34
CA ASP A 301 26.63 18.14 7.55
C ASP A 301 25.62 17.09 7.05
N LEU A 302 24.68 16.68 7.92
CA LEU A 302 23.60 15.77 7.54
C LEU A 302 22.68 16.40 6.47
N GLU A 303 22.31 17.67 6.61
CA GLU A 303 21.48 18.40 5.65
C GLU A 303 22.17 18.51 4.28
N ARG A 304 23.48 18.82 4.27
CA ARG A 304 24.30 18.82 3.04
C ARG A 304 24.33 17.45 2.38
N MET A 305 24.58 16.39 3.15
CA MET A 305 24.57 15.01 2.64
C MET A 305 23.22 14.62 2.03
N ILE A 306 22.12 14.98 2.70
CA ILE A 306 20.77 14.71 2.22
C ILE A 306 20.48 15.49 0.94
N MET A 307 20.84 16.78 0.87
CA MET A 307 20.67 17.61 -0.32
C MET A 307 21.50 17.09 -1.51
N GLU A 308 22.73 16.65 -1.28
CA GLU A 308 23.55 16.01 -2.31
C GLU A 308 22.94 14.68 -2.80
N ALA A 309 22.44 13.85 -1.89
CA ALA A 309 21.78 12.59 -2.22
C ALA A 309 20.49 12.82 -3.04
N MET A 310 19.69 13.84 -2.67
CA MET A 310 18.52 14.25 -3.44
C MET A 310 18.91 14.78 -4.82
N ARG A 311 19.92 15.65 -4.92
CA ARG A 311 20.39 16.19 -6.20
C ARG A 311 20.87 15.08 -7.14
N LYS A 312 21.61 14.09 -6.63
CA LYS A 312 22.03 12.91 -7.40
C LYS A 312 20.85 12.10 -7.92
N ARG A 313 19.82 11.86 -7.09
CA ARG A 313 18.60 11.13 -7.52
C ARG A 313 17.78 11.91 -8.55
N THR A 314 17.65 13.23 -8.41
CA THR A 314 16.92 14.08 -9.37
C THR A 314 17.65 14.17 -10.71
N MET A 315 18.98 14.31 -10.71
CA MET A 315 19.80 14.31 -11.93
C MET A 315 19.81 12.94 -12.63
N SER A 316 19.81 11.84 -11.88
CA SER A 316 19.70 10.48 -12.43
C SER A 316 18.34 10.24 -13.13
N LYS A 317 17.25 10.82 -12.61
CA LYS A 317 15.96 10.85 -13.31
C LYS A 317 16.02 11.72 -14.58
N ALA A 318 16.67 12.89 -14.56
CA ALA A 318 16.78 13.73 -15.76
C ALA A 318 17.63 13.10 -16.88
N SER A 319 18.72 12.40 -16.53
CA SER A 319 19.61 11.80 -17.54
C SER A 319 18.99 10.62 -18.29
N THR A 320 18.06 9.88 -17.66
CA THR A 320 17.33 8.76 -18.29
C THR A 320 16.26 9.24 -19.28
N TRP A 321 15.75 10.46 -19.15
CA TRP A 321 14.83 11.06 -20.13
C TRP A 321 15.57 11.58 -21.36
N ILE A 322 16.74 12.22 -21.18
CA ILE A 322 17.53 12.80 -22.28
C ILE A 322 18.09 11.72 -23.22
N THR A 323 18.54 10.59 -22.66
CA THR A 323 19.03 9.45 -23.46
C THR A 323 17.93 8.82 -24.31
N LYS A 324 16.72 8.64 -23.78
CA LYS A 324 15.57 8.11 -24.55
C LYS A 324 15.04 9.06 -25.63
N THR A 325 15.19 10.38 -25.46
CA THR A 325 14.80 11.35 -26.50
C THR A 325 15.81 11.43 -27.64
N ASN A 326 17.10 11.14 -27.39
CA ASN A 326 18.11 11.12 -28.44
C ASN A 326 18.11 9.82 -29.26
N GLU A 327 17.79 8.66 -28.66
CA GLU A 327 17.62 7.40 -29.42
C GLU A 327 16.40 7.39 -30.35
N LYS A 328 15.41 8.27 -30.14
CA LYS A 328 14.24 8.40 -31.03
C LYS A 328 14.42 9.43 -32.15
N ARG A 329 15.56 10.12 -32.21
CA ARG A 329 15.87 11.15 -33.21
C ARG A 329 17.04 10.80 -34.14
N SER A 330 17.63 9.61 -34.00
CA SER A 330 18.65 9.08 -34.93
C SER A 330 18.06 8.09 -35.92
#